data_AF-A0A165RMF9-F1
#
_entry.id   AF-A0A165RMF9-F1
#
_cell.length_a   1.000
_cell.length_b   1.000
_cell.length_c   1.000
_cell.angle_alpha   90.00
_cell.angle_beta   90.00
_cell.angle_gamma   90.00
#
_symmetry.space_group_name_H-M   'P 1'
#
loop_
_entity.id
_entity.type
_entity.pdbx_description
1 polymer ?
#
loop_
_entity_poly.entity_id
_entity_poly.type
_entity_poly.pdbx_seq_one_letter_code
_entity_poly.pdbx_strand_id
1 'polypeptide(L)'
;MTLVALWNENGVVKCVADTRLSSGVNPNTGRANTLIDSGGKMAVIAVSVKPATSNAKHVGRFYSCGFAFAGSTILAQNTHFIASTCTQTMYSDNERALPSISQVGEIYSKAGEYVAKDLNSREHKGQFTALIFGYCPVEGNQVVCMITPTIQEGVFRMISTKITLTNGQCIAIGSGKEKFKKALRTTNSIGINQGPMSAFNQVVSDPMTSDVGGFAQIMIANIDGVEICPVLYPNHDETVALTINGFDTSLIDPIEGIAFGNTAIGLGLEQLAGRNALRAKGIDPDQTVVTRELQNLASFEAGLEHCFQKETSLFLDDGYTLAKTTLEVGKWYLATKCGTCGKDTGICLDPSDGQNQVPLKGPGHITTRCNFCDSVVTSKTEAIYPLLWE
;
A
#
# COMPACT_ATOMS: atom_id res chain seq x y z
N MET A 1 -2.10 -18.83 -4.27
CA MET A 1 -0.80 -18.15 -4.09
C MET A 1 -1.07 -16.68 -3.83
N THR A 2 -0.24 -16.03 -3.02
CA THR A 2 -0.64 -14.80 -2.30
C THR A 2 0.56 -14.08 -1.67
N LEU A 3 0.49 -12.76 -1.57
CA LEU A 3 1.26 -11.95 -0.62
C LEU A 3 0.30 -11.15 0.26
N VAL A 4 0.40 -11.32 1.58
CA VAL A 4 -0.18 -10.40 2.57
C VAL A 4 0.95 -9.86 3.42
N ALA A 5 1.00 -8.54 3.60
CA ALA A 5 1.95 -7.87 4.48
C ALA A 5 1.21 -6.97 5.47
N LEU A 6 1.69 -6.94 6.71
CA LEU A 6 1.08 -6.21 7.81
C LEU A 6 2.17 -5.53 8.64
N TRP A 7 2.02 -4.24 8.95
CA TRP A 7 2.99 -3.48 9.73
C TRP A 7 2.33 -2.46 10.65
N ASN A 8 3.05 -2.04 11.68
CA ASN A 8 2.63 -0.99 12.59
C ASN A 8 3.42 0.29 12.29
N GLU A 9 2.69 1.37 12.04
CA GLU A 9 3.24 2.69 11.82
C GLU A 9 2.55 3.67 12.78
N ASN A 10 3.27 4.08 13.82
CA ASN A 10 2.80 5.07 14.81
C ASN A 10 1.47 4.70 15.48
N GLY A 11 1.27 3.42 15.79
CA GLY A 11 0.04 2.94 16.47
C GLY A 11 -1.12 2.63 15.52
N VAL A 12 -0.92 2.82 14.22
CA VAL A 12 -1.85 2.41 13.16
C VAL A 12 -1.32 1.15 12.51
N VAL A 13 -2.12 0.08 12.52
CA VAL A 13 -1.79 -1.16 11.83
C VAL A 13 -2.30 -1.08 10.40
N LYS A 14 -1.40 -1.25 9.44
CA LYS A 14 -1.72 -1.30 8.01
C LYS A 14 -1.54 -2.72 7.52
N CYS A 15 -2.48 -3.19 6.71
CA CYS A 15 -2.42 -4.49 6.07
C CYS A 15 -2.64 -4.32 4.57
N VAL A 16 -1.85 -4.99 3.76
CA VAL A 16 -1.95 -4.99 2.30
C VAL A 16 -1.95 -6.43 1.79
N ALA A 17 -2.76 -6.70 0.78
CA ALA A 17 -2.82 -8.01 0.12
C ALA A 17 -2.94 -7.83 -1.40
N ASP A 18 -2.42 -8.79 -2.17
CA ASP A 18 -2.64 -8.82 -3.62
C ASP A 18 -4.02 -9.42 -3.92
N THR A 19 -4.63 -9.16 -5.08
CA THR A 19 -5.95 -9.72 -5.43
C THR A 19 -5.89 -10.98 -6.29
N ARG A 20 -4.75 -11.31 -6.90
CA ARG A 20 -4.65 -12.45 -7.82
C ARG A 20 -4.96 -13.78 -7.14
N LEU A 21 -5.86 -14.56 -7.74
CA LEU A 21 -6.05 -15.97 -7.43
C LEU A 21 -5.46 -16.79 -8.56
N SER A 22 -4.72 -17.84 -8.18
CA SER A 22 -4.10 -18.74 -9.15
C SER A 22 -4.37 -20.19 -8.75
N SER A 23 -4.59 -21.04 -9.73
CA SER A 23 -4.46 -22.48 -9.51
C SER A 23 -2.98 -22.77 -9.28
N GLY A 24 -2.65 -23.68 -8.35
CA GLY A 24 -1.28 -23.98 -7.94
C GLY A 24 -0.28 -24.15 -9.09
N VAL A 25 1.01 -24.12 -8.77
CA VAL A 25 2.09 -24.19 -9.77
C VAL A 25 1.91 -25.41 -10.66
N ASN A 26 1.85 -25.19 -11.97
CA ASN A 26 1.82 -26.27 -12.94
C ASN A 26 3.20 -26.95 -12.94
N PRO A 27 3.26 -28.27 -12.67
CA PRO A 27 4.54 -28.98 -12.53
C PRO A 27 5.37 -28.98 -13.81
N ASN A 28 4.74 -28.84 -14.98
CA ASN A 28 5.43 -28.85 -16.26
C ASN A 28 6.06 -27.51 -16.63
N THR A 29 5.43 -26.39 -16.22
CA THR A 29 5.88 -25.05 -16.59
C THR A 29 6.56 -24.31 -15.45
N GLY A 30 6.41 -24.79 -14.20
CA GLY A 30 6.83 -24.07 -13.00
C GLY A 30 6.06 -22.76 -12.79
N ARG A 31 4.99 -22.50 -13.55
CA ARG A 31 4.19 -21.27 -13.48
C ARG A 31 2.81 -21.54 -12.91
N ALA A 32 2.32 -20.55 -12.16
CA ALA A 32 0.95 -20.48 -11.73
C ALA A 32 0.03 -20.13 -12.91
N ASN A 33 -1.12 -20.79 -13.03
CA ASN A 33 -2.17 -20.26 -13.92
C ASN A 33 -3.04 -19.29 -13.13
N THR A 34 -3.11 -18.04 -13.59
CA THR A 34 -4.02 -17.04 -13.05
C THR A 34 -5.46 -17.47 -13.33
N LEU A 35 -6.29 -17.50 -12.28
CA LEU A 35 -7.72 -17.75 -12.38
C LEU A 35 -8.47 -16.44 -12.52
N ILE A 36 -8.23 -15.50 -11.60
CA ILE A 36 -8.79 -14.15 -11.60
C ILE A 36 -7.80 -13.16 -10.98
N ASP A 37 -7.87 -11.90 -11.39
CA ASP A 37 -7.07 -10.80 -10.81
C ASP A 37 -7.84 -9.95 -9.79
N SER A 38 -9.08 -10.30 -9.42
CA SER A 38 -9.92 -9.51 -8.49
C SER A 38 -10.47 -10.38 -7.34
N GLY A 39 -9.64 -11.22 -6.74
CA GLY A 39 -10.01 -12.05 -5.58
C GLY A 39 -9.86 -11.34 -4.24
N GLY A 40 -10.96 -11.26 -3.47
CA GLY A 40 -10.97 -10.85 -2.07
C GLY A 40 -10.05 -11.71 -1.19
N LYS A 41 -9.02 -11.11 -0.56
CA LYS A 41 -8.14 -11.76 0.43
C LYS A 41 -8.20 -11.15 1.82
N MET A 42 -9.00 -10.10 1.95
CA MET A 42 -9.18 -9.35 3.17
C MET A 42 -10.65 -9.10 3.46
N ALA A 43 -11.02 -9.05 4.74
CA ALA A 43 -12.37 -8.81 5.19
C ALA A 43 -12.39 -8.13 6.57
N VAL A 44 -13.42 -7.33 6.83
CA VAL A 44 -13.67 -6.77 8.17
C VAL A 44 -14.46 -7.78 8.99
N ILE A 45 -14.01 -8.04 10.21
CA ILE A 45 -14.70 -8.86 11.20
C ILE A 45 -15.48 -7.93 12.12
N ALA A 46 -16.81 -7.95 12.00
CA ALA A 46 -17.68 -7.34 13.00
C ALA A 46 -17.78 -8.25 14.23
N VAL A 47 -17.46 -7.70 15.40
CA VAL A 47 -17.55 -8.38 16.68
C VAL A 47 -18.62 -7.70 17.51
N SER A 48 -19.68 -8.42 17.85
CA SER A 48 -20.78 -7.88 18.64
C SER A 48 -21.20 -8.82 19.76
N VAL A 49 -21.39 -8.28 20.96
CA VAL A 49 -21.94 -9.00 22.10
C VAL A 49 -23.24 -8.33 22.53
N LYS A 50 -24.32 -9.10 22.51
CA LYS A 50 -25.64 -8.67 22.96
C LYS A 50 -25.87 -9.11 24.42
N PRO A 51 -26.64 -8.34 25.21
CA PRO A 51 -27.07 -8.81 26.53
C PRO A 51 -27.98 -10.04 26.37
N ALA A 52 -27.82 -11.05 27.23
CA ALA A 52 -28.61 -12.28 27.17
C ALA A 52 -30.10 -12.05 27.52
N THR A 53 -30.40 -11.06 28.36
CA THR A 53 -31.77 -10.69 28.71
C THR A 53 -32.38 -9.75 27.67
N SER A 54 -33.53 -10.11 27.13
CA SER A 54 -34.25 -9.43 26.03
C SER A 54 -34.84 -8.05 26.36
N ASN A 55 -34.47 -7.43 27.49
CA ASN A 55 -34.90 -6.08 27.78
C ASN A 55 -34.22 -5.13 26.78
N ALA A 56 -34.98 -4.73 25.77
CA ALA A 56 -34.59 -3.97 24.58
C ALA A 56 -33.93 -2.60 24.82
N LYS A 57 -33.59 -2.27 26.07
CA LYS A 57 -32.97 -0.99 26.47
C LYS A 57 -31.44 -1.01 26.39
N HIS A 58 -30.80 -2.17 26.34
CA HIS A 58 -29.34 -2.25 26.34
C HIS A 58 -28.80 -2.37 24.91
N VAL A 59 -28.03 -1.37 24.49
CA VAL A 59 -27.31 -1.37 23.22
C VAL A 59 -26.15 -2.36 23.34
N GLY A 60 -26.10 -3.36 22.45
CA GLY A 60 -24.99 -4.32 22.41
C GLY A 60 -23.65 -3.60 22.20
N ARG A 61 -22.56 -4.21 22.68
CA ARG A 61 -21.21 -3.67 22.47
C ARG A 61 -20.66 -4.19 21.15
N PHE A 62 -19.96 -3.34 20.41
CA PHE A 62 -19.38 -3.69 19.13
C PHE A 62 -17.95 -3.15 18.99
N TYR A 63 -17.13 -3.86 18.23
CA TYR A 63 -15.88 -3.36 17.65
C TYR A 63 -15.59 -4.13 16.35
N SER A 64 -14.62 -3.67 15.56
CA SER A 64 -14.17 -4.38 14.37
C SER A 64 -12.69 -4.74 14.42
N CYS A 65 -12.34 -5.84 13.76
CA CYS A 65 -10.95 -6.23 13.49
C CYS A 65 -10.81 -6.67 12.03
N GLY A 66 -9.58 -6.72 11.51
CA GLY A 66 -9.29 -7.16 10.15
C GLY A 66 -8.98 -8.65 10.09
N PHE A 67 -9.38 -9.29 8.99
CA PHE A 67 -9.00 -10.63 8.59
C PHE A 67 -8.25 -10.54 7.26
N ALA A 68 -7.05 -11.13 7.19
CA ALA A 68 -6.31 -11.24 5.94
C ALA A 68 -5.69 -12.64 5.84
N PHE A 69 -5.66 -13.24 4.64
CA PHE A 69 -5.19 -14.62 4.50
C PHE A 69 -4.31 -14.86 3.27
N ALA A 70 -3.54 -15.94 3.34
CA ALA A 70 -2.78 -16.50 2.23
C ALA A 70 -2.96 -18.02 2.15
N GLY A 71 -3.15 -18.55 0.93
CA GLY A 71 -3.34 -19.97 0.70
C GLY A 71 -4.63 -20.28 -0.06
N SER A 72 -5.37 -21.31 0.38
CA SER A 72 -6.65 -21.70 -0.23
C SER A 72 -7.74 -20.67 0.06
N THR A 73 -8.18 -19.96 -0.99
CA THR A 73 -9.29 -19.00 -0.93
C THR A 73 -10.57 -19.65 -0.46
N ILE A 74 -10.89 -20.85 -0.94
CA ILE A 74 -12.11 -21.57 -0.56
C ILE A 74 -12.12 -21.84 0.94
N LEU A 75 -11.00 -22.33 1.50
CA LEU A 75 -10.92 -22.60 2.93
C LEU A 75 -11.01 -21.32 3.77
N ALA A 76 -10.26 -20.29 3.39
CA ALA A 76 -10.20 -19.04 4.15
C ALA A 76 -11.54 -18.28 4.13
N GLN A 77 -12.21 -18.20 2.97
CA GLN A 77 -13.50 -17.54 2.83
C GLN A 77 -14.61 -18.28 3.59
N ASN A 78 -14.67 -19.61 3.50
CA ASN A 78 -15.62 -20.39 4.32
C ASN A 78 -15.33 -20.26 5.82
N THR A 79 -14.05 -20.23 6.21
CA THR A 79 -13.65 -19.97 7.60
C THR A 79 -14.16 -18.62 8.07
N HIS A 80 -13.93 -17.56 7.28
CA HIS A 80 -14.40 -16.22 7.59
C HIS A 80 -15.92 -16.17 7.70
N PHE A 81 -16.66 -16.80 6.79
CA PHE A 81 -18.12 -16.81 6.83
C PHE A 81 -18.68 -17.44 8.12
N ILE A 82 -18.17 -18.63 8.48
CA ILE A 82 -18.59 -19.32 9.71
C ILE A 82 -18.19 -18.51 10.95
N ALA A 83 -16.93 -18.11 11.05
CA ALA A 83 -16.41 -17.45 12.23
C ALA A 83 -16.99 -16.04 12.43
N SER A 84 -17.21 -15.28 11.35
CA SER A 84 -17.87 -13.96 11.43
C SER A 84 -19.33 -14.07 11.87
N THR A 85 -20.05 -15.12 11.46
CA THR A 85 -21.40 -15.41 11.98
C THR A 85 -21.34 -15.66 13.49
N CYS A 86 -20.37 -16.44 13.97
CA CYS A 86 -20.19 -16.65 15.40
C CYS A 86 -19.90 -15.33 16.14
N THR A 87 -19.01 -14.47 15.63
CA THR A 87 -18.67 -13.19 16.30
C THR A 87 -19.78 -12.16 16.27
N GLN A 88 -20.77 -12.29 15.39
CA GLN A 88 -21.94 -11.40 15.31
C GLN A 88 -23.14 -11.87 16.14
N THR A 89 -23.11 -13.11 16.64
CA THR A 89 -24.25 -13.75 17.34
C THR A 89 -23.98 -14.00 18.83
N MET A 90 -22.88 -13.49 19.37
CA MET A 90 -22.54 -13.69 20.78
C MET A 90 -23.49 -12.96 21.73
N TYR A 91 -23.71 -13.56 22.89
CA TYR A 91 -24.46 -12.99 24.00
C TYR A 91 -23.71 -13.18 25.31
N SER A 92 -23.98 -12.30 26.29
CA SER A 92 -23.44 -12.41 27.64
C SER A 92 -24.41 -11.89 28.68
N ASP A 93 -24.41 -12.51 29.86
CA ASP A 93 -25.07 -11.99 31.06
C ASP A 93 -24.33 -10.76 31.63
N ASN A 94 -23.06 -10.57 31.25
CA ASN A 94 -22.28 -9.41 31.62
C ASN A 94 -22.37 -8.35 30.52
N GLU A 95 -23.08 -7.24 30.79
CA GLU A 95 -23.26 -6.12 29.86
C GLU A 95 -21.94 -5.49 29.36
N ARG A 96 -20.83 -5.67 30.10
CA ARG A 96 -19.51 -5.15 29.73
C ARG A 96 -18.65 -6.17 29.00
N ALA A 97 -19.08 -7.41 28.83
CA ALA A 97 -18.28 -8.44 28.19
C ALA A 97 -18.02 -8.13 26.71
N LEU A 98 -16.76 -8.27 26.30
CA LEU A 98 -16.30 -8.27 24.93
C LEU A 98 -15.20 -9.33 24.83
N PRO A 99 -15.14 -10.13 23.74
CA PRO A 99 -14.00 -10.99 23.54
C PRO A 99 -12.76 -10.15 23.20
N SER A 100 -11.58 -10.64 23.57
CA SER A 100 -10.33 -10.11 23.04
C SER A 100 -10.11 -10.55 21.60
N ILE A 101 -9.22 -9.86 20.87
CA ILE A 101 -8.82 -10.29 19.52
C ILE A 101 -8.18 -11.69 19.56
N SER A 102 -7.52 -12.06 20.66
CA SER A 102 -6.98 -13.42 20.84
C SER A 102 -8.08 -14.48 20.86
N GLN A 103 -9.19 -14.21 21.57
CA GLN A 103 -10.36 -15.09 21.59
C GLN A 103 -11.07 -15.14 20.24
N VAL A 104 -11.14 -14.03 19.51
CA VAL A 104 -11.61 -14.03 18.11
C VAL A 104 -10.70 -14.90 17.23
N GLY A 105 -9.39 -14.83 17.42
CA GLY A 105 -8.40 -15.72 16.79
C GLY A 105 -8.66 -17.19 17.07
N GLU A 106 -9.04 -17.55 18.29
CA GLU A 106 -9.43 -18.93 18.64
C GLU A 106 -10.72 -19.38 17.93
N ILE A 107 -11.73 -18.52 17.84
CA ILE A 107 -12.96 -18.83 17.09
C ILE A 107 -12.62 -19.12 15.62
N TYR A 108 -11.81 -18.26 14.99
CA TYR A 108 -11.38 -18.43 13.61
C TYR A 108 -10.48 -19.66 13.42
N SER A 109 -9.62 -19.98 14.39
CA SER A 109 -8.79 -21.18 14.29
C SER A 109 -9.65 -22.45 14.35
N LYS A 110 -10.64 -22.51 15.24
CA LYS A 110 -11.59 -23.65 15.31
C LYS A 110 -12.44 -23.77 14.06
N ALA A 111 -12.97 -22.67 13.54
CA ALA A 111 -13.70 -22.67 12.26
C ALA A 111 -12.80 -23.12 11.10
N GLY A 112 -11.56 -22.63 11.05
CA GLY A 112 -10.58 -23.02 10.03
C GLY A 112 -10.22 -24.50 10.10
N GLU A 113 -10.05 -25.04 11.32
CA GLU A 113 -9.79 -26.47 11.53
C GLU A 113 -10.97 -27.31 11.04
N TYR A 114 -12.21 -26.89 11.33
CA TYR A 114 -13.42 -27.55 10.88
C TYR A 114 -13.52 -27.62 9.35
N VAL A 115 -13.41 -26.47 8.68
CA VAL A 115 -13.51 -26.40 7.20
C VAL A 115 -12.36 -27.15 6.53
N ALA A 116 -11.14 -27.01 7.04
CA ALA A 116 -9.98 -27.72 6.48
C ALA A 116 -10.10 -29.24 6.63
N LYS A 117 -10.63 -29.75 7.75
CA LYS A 117 -10.86 -31.19 7.91
C LYS A 117 -11.94 -31.72 6.96
N ASP A 118 -13.04 -30.99 6.80
CA ASP A 118 -14.10 -31.39 5.86
C ASP A 118 -13.57 -31.45 4.42
N LEU A 119 -12.91 -30.39 3.94
CA LEU A 119 -12.35 -30.38 2.59
C LEU A 119 -11.25 -31.44 2.41
N ASN A 120 -10.29 -31.51 3.35
CA ASN A 120 -9.14 -32.41 3.22
C ASN A 120 -9.50 -33.90 3.38
N SER A 121 -10.67 -34.21 3.93
CA SER A 121 -11.22 -35.58 3.93
C SER A 121 -11.61 -36.05 2.52
N ARG A 122 -11.88 -35.11 1.60
CA ARG A 122 -12.31 -35.37 0.21
C ARG A 122 -11.20 -35.08 -0.79
N GLU A 123 -10.47 -33.98 -0.58
CA GLU A 123 -9.41 -33.48 -1.45
C GLU A 123 -8.16 -33.16 -0.64
N HIS A 124 -7.08 -33.94 -0.78
CA HIS A 124 -5.92 -33.86 0.11
C HIS A 124 -4.99 -32.63 -0.03
N LYS A 125 -5.46 -31.44 -0.43
CA LYS A 125 -4.55 -30.37 -0.91
C LYS A 125 -4.89 -28.92 -0.56
N GLY A 126 -5.65 -28.66 0.52
CA GLY A 126 -6.00 -27.29 0.93
C GLY A 126 -5.42 -26.88 2.29
N GLN A 127 -4.65 -25.79 2.33
CA GLN A 127 -4.28 -25.11 3.58
C GLN A 127 -4.27 -23.59 3.39
N PHE A 128 -4.44 -22.85 4.48
CA PHE A 128 -4.27 -21.40 4.50
C PHE A 128 -3.64 -20.95 5.82
N THR A 129 -3.00 -19.79 5.78
CA THR A 129 -2.55 -19.03 6.95
C THR A 129 -3.33 -17.72 6.97
N ALA A 130 -3.68 -17.22 8.15
CA ALA A 130 -4.39 -15.95 8.28
C ALA A 130 -3.81 -15.06 9.38
N LEU A 131 -4.13 -13.77 9.29
CA LEU A 131 -3.87 -12.74 10.28
C LEU A 131 -5.22 -12.18 10.71
N ILE A 132 -5.40 -12.05 12.02
CA ILE A 132 -6.44 -11.24 12.64
C ILE A 132 -5.77 -10.08 13.34
N PHE A 133 -6.21 -8.86 13.10
CA PHE A 133 -5.53 -7.68 13.62
C PHE A 133 -6.46 -6.53 13.92
N GLY A 134 -6.07 -5.66 14.84
CA GLY A 134 -6.73 -4.39 15.08
C GLY A 134 -6.61 -3.93 16.53
N TYR A 135 -7.31 -2.86 16.86
CA TYR A 135 -7.35 -2.37 18.23
C TYR A 135 -8.27 -3.25 19.08
N CYS A 136 -7.71 -3.82 20.15
CA CYS A 136 -8.46 -4.65 21.07
C CYS A 136 -8.96 -3.80 22.26
N PRO A 137 -10.27 -3.54 22.39
CA PRO A 137 -10.79 -2.71 23.48
C PRO A 137 -10.64 -3.34 24.87
N VAL A 138 -10.48 -4.67 24.93
CA VAL A 138 -10.23 -5.40 26.19
C VAL A 138 -8.79 -5.21 26.67
N GLU A 139 -7.84 -5.12 25.74
CA GLU A 139 -6.41 -4.98 26.05
C GLU A 139 -5.90 -3.54 25.97
N GLY A 140 -6.64 -2.63 25.35
CA GLY A 140 -6.29 -1.22 25.19
C GLY A 140 -5.12 -0.96 24.23
N ASN A 141 -4.84 -1.89 23.31
CA ASN A 141 -3.72 -1.80 22.38
C ASN A 141 -4.00 -2.52 21.05
N GLN A 142 -3.09 -2.34 20.08
CA GLN A 142 -3.11 -3.08 18.82
C GLN A 142 -2.68 -4.53 19.06
N VAL A 143 -3.50 -5.49 18.62
CA VAL A 143 -3.23 -6.93 18.75
C VAL A 143 -3.22 -7.57 17.37
N VAL A 144 -2.28 -8.49 17.16
CA VAL A 144 -2.24 -9.35 15.98
C VAL A 144 -2.26 -10.81 16.43
N CYS A 145 -3.07 -11.62 15.77
CA CYS A 145 -3.10 -13.07 15.92
C CYS A 145 -2.84 -13.72 14.56
N MET A 146 -1.92 -14.66 14.51
CA MET A 146 -1.64 -15.44 13.32
C MET A 146 -2.23 -16.84 13.48
N ILE A 147 -2.99 -17.27 12.48
CA ILE A 147 -3.60 -18.58 12.41
C ILE A 147 -2.80 -19.43 11.44
N THR A 148 -2.19 -20.51 11.92
CA THR A 148 -1.36 -21.42 11.12
C THR A 148 -1.85 -22.86 11.17
N PRO A 149 -1.77 -23.60 10.04
CA PRO A 149 -2.00 -25.03 10.02
C PRO A 149 -0.79 -25.75 10.63
N THR A 150 -1.04 -26.76 11.44
CA THR A 150 -0.01 -27.64 11.99
C THR A 150 -0.52 -29.08 12.12
N ILE A 151 0.42 -30.02 12.23
CA ILE A 151 0.13 -31.41 12.59
C ILE A 151 0.73 -31.64 13.97
N GLN A 152 -0.11 -31.84 14.97
CA GLN A 152 0.30 -32.19 16.33
C GLN A 152 -0.20 -33.59 16.64
N GLU A 153 0.73 -34.50 16.98
CA GLU A 153 0.40 -35.89 17.32
C GLU A 153 -0.41 -36.61 16.22
N GLY A 154 -0.07 -36.34 14.96
CA GLY A 154 -0.78 -36.91 13.80
C GLY A 154 -2.15 -36.28 13.51
N VAL A 155 -2.58 -35.28 14.28
CA VAL A 155 -3.86 -34.59 14.08
C VAL A 155 -3.63 -33.21 13.48
N PHE A 156 -4.35 -32.91 12.39
CA PHE A 156 -4.39 -31.58 11.81
C PHE A 156 -5.09 -30.60 12.77
N ARG A 157 -4.42 -29.48 13.05
CA ARG A 157 -4.89 -28.38 13.89
C ARG A 157 -4.67 -27.05 13.20
N MET A 158 -5.53 -26.08 13.50
CA MET A 158 -5.28 -24.66 13.23
C MET A 158 -5.00 -23.97 14.57
N ILE A 159 -3.84 -23.32 14.69
CA ILE A 159 -3.41 -22.67 15.94
C ILE A 159 -3.45 -21.17 15.78
N SER A 160 -4.09 -20.49 16.73
CA SER A 160 -4.01 -19.03 16.88
C SER A 160 -2.82 -18.69 17.78
N THR A 161 -1.87 -17.92 17.26
CA THR A 161 -0.71 -17.42 18.01
C THR A 161 -0.75 -15.91 18.04
N LYS A 162 -0.75 -15.32 19.24
CA LYS A 162 -0.64 -13.87 19.40
C LYS A 162 0.76 -13.40 19.02
N ILE A 163 0.84 -12.30 18.27
CA ILE A 163 2.08 -11.65 17.85
C ILE A 163 2.08 -10.22 18.38
N THR A 164 3.17 -9.83 19.03
CA THR A 164 3.43 -8.43 19.38
C THR A 164 4.05 -7.73 18.18
N LEU A 165 3.36 -6.72 17.64
CA LEU A 165 3.82 -5.94 16.50
C LEU A 165 4.29 -4.56 16.97
N THR A 166 5.60 -4.38 17.10
CA THR A 166 6.19 -3.10 17.49
C THR A 166 6.26 -2.12 16.31
N ASN A 167 6.44 -0.83 16.58
CA ASN A 167 6.55 0.20 15.54
C ASN A 167 7.69 -0.14 14.56
N GLY A 168 7.42 -0.06 13.27
CA GLY A 168 8.37 -0.40 12.20
C GLY A 168 8.57 -1.90 11.94
N GLN A 169 7.96 -2.79 12.73
CA GLN A 169 7.95 -4.22 12.41
C GLN A 169 6.93 -4.52 11.30
N CYS A 170 7.29 -5.47 10.43
CA CYS A 170 6.45 -5.96 9.36
C CYS A 170 6.41 -7.49 9.35
N ILE A 171 5.21 -8.05 9.23
CA ILE A 171 4.93 -9.48 9.09
C ILE A 171 4.42 -9.70 7.68
N ALA A 172 4.88 -10.77 7.02
CA ALA A 172 4.36 -11.16 5.72
C ALA A 172 4.07 -12.67 5.68
N ILE A 173 2.94 -13.03 5.08
CA ILE A 173 2.51 -14.41 4.85
C ILE A 173 2.27 -14.66 3.35
N GLY A 174 2.21 -15.93 2.98
CA GLY A 174 2.01 -16.37 1.59
C GLY A 174 3.30 -16.64 0.84
N SER A 175 3.17 -16.90 -0.46
CA SER A 175 4.25 -17.29 -1.36
C SER A 175 5.17 -16.12 -1.71
N GLY A 176 4.64 -14.88 -1.77
CA GLY A 176 5.44 -13.68 -2.04
C GLY A 176 6.31 -13.20 -0.87
N LYS A 177 6.18 -13.79 0.33
CA LYS A 177 6.75 -13.25 1.58
C LYS A 177 8.27 -13.05 1.54
N GLU A 178 9.01 -13.96 0.91
CA GLU A 178 10.49 -13.88 0.88
C GLU A 178 10.99 -12.83 -0.11
N LYS A 179 10.31 -12.69 -1.25
CA LYS A 179 10.57 -11.58 -2.20
C LYS A 179 10.28 -10.23 -1.56
N PHE A 180 9.18 -10.14 -0.82
CA PHE A 180 8.80 -8.94 -0.07
C PHE A 180 9.84 -8.56 0.99
N LYS A 181 10.31 -9.52 1.81
CA LYS A 181 11.39 -9.28 2.78
C LYS A 181 12.68 -8.83 2.11
N LYS A 182 12.99 -9.34 0.91
CA LYS A 182 14.16 -8.91 0.14
C LYS A 182 13.99 -7.47 -0.36
N ALA A 183 12.82 -7.13 -0.89
CA ALA A 183 12.48 -5.78 -1.33
C ALA A 183 12.57 -4.76 -0.17
N LEU A 184 12.04 -5.10 1.01
CA LEU A 184 12.14 -4.29 2.24
C LEU A 184 13.58 -3.95 2.67
N ARG A 185 14.56 -4.81 2.35
CA ARG A 185 15.98 -4.60 2.67
C ARG A 185 16.72 -3.83 1.59
N THR A 186 16.06 -3.52 0.47
CA THR A 186 16.65 -2.75 -0.62
C THR A 186 16.61 -1.28 -0.25
N THR A 187 17.77 -0.63 -0.26
CA THR A 187 17.90 0.82 -0.05
C THR A 187 17.75 1.58 -1.35
N ASN A 188 17.19 2.78 -1.30
CA ASN A 188 17.18 3.74 -2.40
C ASN A 188 18.58 4.36 -2.62
N SER A 189 18.65 5.34 -3.53
CA SER A 189 19.92 5.93 -3.97
C SER A 189 20.68 6.70 -2.88
N ILE A 190 19.97 7.14 -1.85
CA ILE A 190 20.53 7.82 -0.67
C ILE A 190 20.67 6.89 0.55
N GLY A 191 20.48 5.59 0.39
CA GLY A 191 20.68 4.61 1.47
C GLY A 191 19.48 4.43 2.43
N ILE A 192 18.30 5.00 2.12
CA ILE A 192 17.07 4.80 2.89
C ILE A 192 16.36 3.51 2.43
N ASN A 193 15.97 2.67 3.38
CA ASN A 193 15.20 1.45 3.08
C ASN A 193 13.84 1.79 2.48
N GLN A 194 13.42 1.02 1.47
CA GLN A 194 12.07 1.13 0.93
C GLN A 194 11.02 0.87 2.01
N GLY A 195 9.97 1.69 2.04
CA GLY A 195 8.81 1.47 2.90
C GLY A 195 8.03 0.20 2.52
N PRO A 196 7.25 -0.40 3.44
CA PRO A 196 6.49 -1.63 3.19
C PRO A 196 5.58 -1.56 1.96
N MET A 197 4.93 -0.42 1.70
CA MET A 197 4.06 -0.28 0.52
C MET A 197 4.84 -0.32 -0.80
N SER A 198 6.00 0.35 -0.85
CA SER A 198 6.88 0.32 -2.04
C SER A 198 7.40 -1.10 -2.29
N ALA A 199 7.87 -1.76 -1.23
CA ALA A 199 8.36 -3.14 -1.32
C ALA A 199 7.25 -4.11 -1.75
N PHE A 200 6.01 -3.89 -1.31
CA PHE A 200 4.85 -4.67 -1.73
C PHE A 200 4.57 -4.47 -3.23
N ASN A 201 4.45 -3.22 -3.69
CA ASN A 201 4.19 -2.89 -5.09
C ASN A 201 5.28 -3.46 -6.01
N GLN A 202 6.55 -3.40 -5.60
CA GLN A 202 7.64 -4.01 -6.35
C GLN A 202 7.43 -5.52 -6.58
N VAL A 203 6.94 -6.25 -5.57
CA VAL A 203 6.69 -7.70 -5.71
C VAL A 203 5.45 -7.98 -6.56
N VAL A 204 4.38 -7.20 -6.40
CA VAL A 204 3.14 -7.34 -7.18
C VAL A 204 3.36 -7.05 -8.66
N SER A 205 4.22 -6.08 -8.97
CA SER A 205 4.58 -5.71 -10.35
C SER A 205 5.69 -6.58 -10.95
N ASP A 206 6.31 -7.49 -10.20
CA ASP A 206 7.38 -8.36 -10.72
C ASP A 206 6.78 -9.46 -11.64
N PRO A 207 7.05 -9.44 -12.96
CA PRO A 207 6.54 -10.44 -13.89
C PRO A 207 7.08 -11.86 -13.61
N MET A 208 8.19 -11.98 -12.85
CA MET A 208 8.74 -13.24 -12.40
C MET A 208 8.03 -13.80 -11.15
N THR A 209 7.08 -13.05 -10.57
CA THR A 209 6.18 -13.51 -9.51
C THR A 209 4.80 -13.80 -10.09
N SER A 210 4.68 -14.83 -10.93
CA SER A 210 3.40 -15.14 -11.61
C SER A 210 2.21 -15.38 -10.65
N ASP A 211 2.50 -15.66 -9.39
CA ASP A 211 1.57 -16.15 -8.39
C ASP A 211 1.12 -15.10 -7.36
N VAL A 212 1.64 -13.88 -7.50
CA VAL A 212 1.23 -12.66 -6.79
C VAL A 212 0.91 -11.61 -7.86
N GLY A 213 -0.17 -10.87 -7.73
CA GLY A 213 -0.52 -9.89 -8.75
C GLY A 213 -1.91 -9.29 -8.62
N GLY A 214 -2.36 -8.69 -9.71
CA GLY A 214 -3.62 -7.94 -9.75
C GLY A 214 -3.45 -6.58 -9.07
N PHE A 215 -4.45 -6.21 -8.28
CA PHE A 215 -4.53 -4.98 -7.51
C PHE A 215 -4.08 -5.22 -6.06
N ALA A 216 -3.76 -4.13 -5.38
CA ALA A 216 -3.55 -4.10 -3.94
C ALA A 216 -4.91 -3.87 -3.26
N GLN A 217 -5.15 -4.64 -2.22
CA GLN A 217 -6.20 -4.42 -1.25
C GLN A 217 -5.52 -3.83 -0.01
N ILE A 218 -6.10 -2.80 0.60
CA ILE A 218 -5.52 -2.16 1.78
C ILE A 218 -6.55 -2.09 2.90
N MET A 219 -6.11 -2.41 4.12
CA MET A 219 -6.87 -2.21 5.35
C MET A 219 -6.06 -1.37 6.32
N ILE A 220 -6.77 -0.47 7.01
CA ILE A 220 -6.22 0.34 8.09
C ILE A 220 -6.96 -0.01 9.37
N ALA A 221 -6.21 -0.25 10.43
CA ALA A 221 -6.70 -0.50 11.76
C ALA A 221 -6.15 0.54 12.74
N ASN A 222 -7.04 1.29 13.37
CA ASN A 222 -6.76 2.31 14.36
C ASN A 222 -7.63 2.07 15.61
N ILE A 223 -7.70 3.05 16.52
CA ILE A 223 -8.49 2.94 17.76
C ILE A 223 -10.01 2.86 17.51
N ASP A 224 -10.49 3.42 16.39
CA ASP A 224 -11.91 3.49 16.04
C ASP A 224 -12.41 2.20 15.37
N GLY A 225 -11.48 1.38 14.88
CA GLY A 225 -11.77 0.08 14.30
C GLY A 225 -10.90 -0.22 13.10
N VAL A 226 -11.44 -1.04 12.21
CA VAL A 226 -10.77 -1.46 10.97
C VAL A 226 -11.65 -1.21 9.76
N GLU A 227 -11.05 -0.65 8.72
CA GLU A 227 -11.70 -0.36 7.45
C GLU A 227 -10.90 -0.91 6.27
N ILE A 228 -11.60 -1.26 5.18
CA ILE A 228 -11.00 -1.50 3.87
C ILE A 228 -10.93 -0.16 3.16
N CYS A 229 -9.72 0.26 2.79
CA CYS A 229 -9.50 1.51 2.09
C CYS A 229 -9.68 1.30 0.58
N PRO A 230 -10.53 2.10 -0.08
CA PRO A 230 -10.49 2.24 -1.53
C PRO A 230 -9.09 2.59 -2.03
N VAL A 231 -8.75 2.10 -3.22
CA VAL A 231 -7.47 2.34 -3.87
C VAL A 231 -7.70 2.98 -5.23
N LEU A 232 -7.05 4.11 -5.45
CA LEU A 232 -7.04 4.81 -6.73
C LEU A 232 -5.93 4.22 -7.61
N TYR A 233 -6.33 3.68 -8.76
CA TYR A 233 -5.43 3.11 -9.75
C TYR A 233 -5.47 3.91 -11.06
N PRO A 234 -4.32 4.22 -11.66
CA PRO A 234 -4.28 4.75 -13.01
C PRO A 234 -4.73 3.68 -14.00
N ASN A 235 -5.65 4.04 -14.88
CA ASN A 235 -6.08 3.23 -16.02
C ASN A 235 -5.16 3.46 -17.23
N HIS A 236 -5.30 2.60 -18.23
CA HIS A 236 -4.56 2.72 -19.50
C HIS A 236 -4.91 3.98 -20.29
N ASP A 237 -6.11 4.51 -20.11
CA ASP A 237 -6.59 5.77 -20.70
C ASP A 237 -6.30 6.99 -19.83
N GLU A 238 -5.42 6.85 -18.83
CA GLU A 238 -4.98 7.90 -17.93
C GLU A 238 -6.09 8.51 -17.07
N THR A 239 -7.24 7.84 -17.01
CA THR A 239 -8.21 8.07 -15.96
C THR A 239 -7.75 7.39 -14.67
N VAL A 240 -8.40 7.73 -13.55
CA VAL A 240 -8.16 7.08 -12.27
C VAL A 240 -9.42 6.32 -11.90
N ALA A 241 -9.30 5.00 -11.75
CA ALA A 241 -10.37 4.17 -11.21
C ALA A 241 -10.29 4.11 -9.69
N LEU A 242 -11.44 4.30 -9.03
CA LEU A 242 -11.60 3.98 -7.62
C LEU A 242 -11.95 2.50 -7.48
N THR A 243 -11.03 1.73 -6.93
CA THR A 243 -11.21 0.28 -6.75
C THR A 243 -11.41 -0.09 -5.29
N ILE A 244 -12.28 -1.06 -5.03
CA ILE A 244 -12.39 -1.72 -3.73
C ILE A 244 -12.17 -3.20 -3.96
N ASN A 245 -11.19 -3.78 -3.28
CA ASN A 245 -10.85 -5.20 -3.44
C ASN A 245 -10.53 -5.63 -4.89
N GLY A 246 -10.08 -4.70 -5.75
CA GLY A 246 -9.83 -4.95 -7.18
C GLY A 246 -11.09 -4.92 -8.05
N PHE A 247 -12.21 -4.44 -7.51
CA PHE A 247 -13.44 -4.16 -8.25
C PHE A 247 -13.54 -2.65 -8.51
N ASP A 248 -13.74 -2.26 -9.77
CA ASP A 248 -13.96 -0.86 -10.16
C ASP A 248 -15.36 -0.42 -9.74
N THR A 249 -15.40 0.55 -8.82
CA THR A 249 -16.67 1.05 -8.25
C THR A 249 -17.51 1.83 -9.26
N SER A 250 -16.94 2.29 -10.37
CA SER A 250 -17.68 2.96 -11.45
C SER A 250 -18.67 2.03 -12.18
N LEU A 251 -18.53 0.71 -12.00
CA LEU A 251 -19.44 -0.29 -12.54
C LEU A 251 -20.75 -0.42 -11.75
N ILE A 252 -20.88 0.27 -10.60
CA ILE A 252 -22.10 0.33 -9.82
C ILE A 252 -22.80 1.65 -10.10
N ASP A 253 -24.08 1.59 -10.45
CA ASP A 253 -24.89 2.78 -10.65
C ASP A 253 -24.84 3.68 -9.39
N PRO A 254 -24.60 5.00 -9.54
CA PRO A 254 -24.57 5.90 -8.41
C PRO A 254 -25.86 5.83 -7.59
N ILE A 255 -25.72 5.66 -6.28
CA ILE A 255 -26.83 5.74 -5.34
C ILE A 255 -26.87 7.16 -4.77
N GLU A 256 -27.99 7.85 -4.91
CA GLU A 256 -28.12 9.25 -4.50
C GLU A 256 -27.73 9.46 -3.03
N GLY A 257 -26.79 10.38 -2.79
CA GLY A 257 -26.29 10.70 -1.45
C GLY A 257 -25.36 9.66 -0.82
N ILE A 258 -24.98 8.59 -1.54
CA ILE A 258 -24.12 7.51 -1.03
C ILE A 258 -22.88 7.37 -1.92
N ALA A 259 -21.70 7.40 -1.29
CA ALA A 259 -20.40 7.23 -1.94
C ALA A 259 -19.62 6.07 -1.33
N PHE A 260 -18.68 5.53 -2.11
CA PHE A 260 -17.81 4.44 -1.69
C PHE A 260 -16.54 4.95 -1.00
N GLY A 261 -16.48 4.73 0.31
CA GLY A 261 -15.33 5.06 1.14
C GLY A 261 -15.18 6.55 1.44
N ASN A 262 -14.57 6.86 2.58
CA ASN A 262 -14.33 8.23 3.03
C ASN A 262 -12.92 8.73 2.64
N THR A 263 -11.97 7.81 2.54
CA THR A 263 -10.58 8.09 2.19
C THR A 263 -10.08 7.06 1.20
N ALA A 264 -9.26 7.47 0.22
CA ALA A 264 -8.68 6.56 -0.76
C ALA A 264 -7.15 6.65 -0.75
N ILE A 265 -6.48 5.55 -1.10
CA ILE A 265 -5.03 5.47 -1.22
C ILE A 265 -4.65 5.49 -2.70
N GLY A 266 -3.85 6.47 -3.10
CA GLY A 266 -3.28 6.52 -4.46
C GLY A 266 -2.11 5.57 -4.62
N LEU A 267 -2.19 4.63 -5.57
CA LEU A 267 -1.08 3.77 -5.95
C LEU A 267 -0.76 3.97 -7.43
N GLY A 268 0.49 4.32 -7.75
CA GLY A 268 0.91 4.55 -9.13
C GLY A 268 0.46 5.90 -9.71
N LEU A 269 -0.19 6.76 -8.91
CA LEU A 269 -0.64 8.08 -9.36
C LEU A 269 0.53 8.99 -9.74
N GLU A 270 1.72 8.73 -9.21
CA GLU A 270 2.95 9.43 -9.59
C GLU A 270 3.29 9.25 -11.07
N GLN A 271 2.96 8.10 -11.67
CA GLN A 271 3.19 7.86 -13.10
C GLN A 271 2.22 8.70 -13.94
N LEU A 272 0.95 8.74 -13.53
CA LEU A 272 -0.07 9.57 -14.19
C LEU A 272 0.25 11.06 -14.06
N ALA A 273 0.61 11.51 -12.87
CA ALA A 273 1.05 12.88 -12.63
C ALA A 273 2.26 13.25 -13.52
N GLY A 274 3.21 12.34 -13.65
CA GLY A 274 4.35 12.52 -14.54
C GLY A 274 3.97 12.63 -16.02
N ARG A 275 3.08 11.78 -16.51
CA ARG A 275 2.59 11.85 -17.90
C ARG A 275 1.83 13.15 -18.17
N ASN A 276 0.98 13.58 -17.23
CA ASN A 276 0.28 14.85 -17.32
C ASN A 276 1.25 16.04 -17.34
N ALA A 277 2.31 15.99 -16.53
CA ALA A 277 3.35 17.02 -16.52
C ALA A 277 4.11 17.11 -17.84
N LEU A 278 4.38 15.99 -18.52
CA LEU A 278 4.98 15.99 -19.86
C LEU A 278 4.06 16.63 -20.90
N ARG A 279 2.78 16.27 -20.90
CA ARG A 279 1.81 16.82 -21.86
C ARG A 279 1.55 18.30 -21.67
N ALA A 280 1.57 18.78 -20.42
CA ALA A 280 1.54 20.22 -20.13
C ALA A 280 2.71 20.98 -20.79
N LYS A 281 3.83 20.30 -21.04
CA LYS A 281 4.98 20.81 -21.79
C LYS A 281 4.92 20.52 -23.30
N GLY A 282 3.80 20.02 -23.81
CA GLY A 282 3.66 19.64 -25.22
C GLY A 282 4.43 18.38 -25.62
N ILE A 283 4.88 17.57 -24.65
CA ILE A 283 5.58 16.30 -24.92
C ILE A 283 4.56 15.17 -24.80
N ASP A 284 4.35 14.45 -25.90
CA ASP A 284 3.53 13.24 -25.88
C ASP A 284 4.37 12.03 -25.41
N PRO A 285 4.11 11.48 -24.22
CA PRO A 285 4.86 10.34 -23.69
C PRO A 285 4.66 9.04 -24.48
N ASP A 286 3.64 8.96 -25.34
CA ASP A 286 3.33 7.75 -26.10
C ASP A 286 3.95 7.74 -27.50
N GLN A 287 4.31 8.93 -28.01
CA GLN A 287 4.89 9.08 -29.34
C GLN A 287 6.40 9.36 -29.30
N THR A 288 6.91 9.84 -28.17
CA THR A 288 8.29 10.29 -28.03
C THR A 288 9.05 9.36 -27.09
N VAL A 289 10.31 9.07 -27.40
CA VAL A 289 11.19 8.40 -26.42
C VAL A 289 11.49 9.41 -25.30
N VAL A 290 10.78 9.26 -24.19
CA VAL A 290 10.99 10.08 -23.00
C VAL A 290 12.08 9.45 -22.13
N THR A 291 13.16 10.18 -21.90
CA THR A 291 14.19 9.75 -20.95
C THR A 291 13.69 9.92 -19.52
N ARG A 292 14.22 9.11 -18.59
CA ARG A 292 13.86 9.22 -17.17
C ARG A 292 14.17 10.62 -16.63
N GLU A 293 15.26 11.23 -17.07
CA GLU A 293 15.67 12.58 -16.68
C GLU A 293 14.66 13.63 -17.15
N LEU A 294 14.11 13.49 -18.35
CA LEU A 294 13.10 14.41 -18.90
C LEU A 294 11.76 14.27 -18.17
N GLN A 295 11.33 13.03 -17.91
CA GLN A 295 10.17 12.75 -17.08
C GLN A 295 10.32 13.36 -15.69
N ASN A 296 11.49 13.16 -15.05
CA ASN A 296 11.77 13.73 -13.74
C ASN A 296 11.72 15.26 -13.78
N LEU A 297 12.31 15.91 -14.80
CA LEU A 297 12.29 17.36 -14.94
C LEU A 297 10.86 17.90 -15.08
N ALA A 298 10.03 17.26 -15.91
CA ALA A 298 8.62 17.65 -16.07
C ALA A 298 7.83 17.51 -14.76
N SER A 299 7.94 16.36 -14.09
CA SER A 299 7.27 16.13 -12.80
C SER A 299 7.76 17.09 -11.72
N PHE A 300 9.06 17.40 -11.71
CA PHE A 300 9.67 18.30 -10.74
C PHE A 300 9.14 19.73 -10.89
N GLU A 301 9.08 20.24 -12.11
CA GLU A 301 8.54 21.58 -12.37
C GLU A 301 7.04 21.68 -12.07
N ALA A 302 6.25 20.66 -12.41
CA ALA A 302 4.84 20.63 -12.04
C ALA A 302 4.63 20.58 -10.51
N GLY A 303 5.47 19.83 -9.80
CA GLY A 303 5.47 19.79 -8.34
C GLY A 303 5.84 21.13 -7.71
N LEU A 304 6.85 21.81 -8.26
CA LEU A 304 7.22 23.17 -7.84
C LEU A 304 6.10 24.18 -8.05
N GLU A 305 5.48 24.17 -9.23
CA GLU A 305 4.37 25.05 -9.56
C GLU A 305 3.19 24.84 -8.58
N HIS A 306 2.85 23.58 -8.31
CA HIS A 306 1.81 23.25 -7.32
C HIS A 306 2.17 23.75 -5.92
N CYS A 307 3.41 23.52 -5.47
CA CYS A 307 3.86 23.98 -4.16
C CYS A 307 3.78 25.50 -4.04
N PHE A 308 4.18 26.22 -5.09
CA PHE A 308 4.08 27.67 -5.15
C PHE A 308 2.62 28.15 -5.05
N GLN A 309 1.72 27.59 -5.87
CA GLN A 309 0.28 27.92 -5.84
C GLN A 309 -0.38 27.65 -4.48
N LYS A 310 0.15 26.70 -3.70
CA LYS A 310 -0.37 26.32 -2.38
C LYS A 310 0.39 26.94 -1.22
N GLU A 311 1.39 27.79 -1.48
CA GLU A 311 2.26 28.37 -0.45
C GLU A 311 2.93 27.29 0.43
N THR A 312 3.35 26.18 -0.18
CA THR A 312 4.03 25.06 0.46
C THR A 312 5.44 24.87 -0.09
N SER A 313 6.21 23.95 0.51
CA SER A 313 7.56 23.60 0.04
C SER A 313 7.58 22.18 -0.52
N LEU A 314 8.31 21.98 -1.61
CA LEU A 314 8.62 20.67 -2.17
C LEU A 314 9.73 20.02 -1.32
N PHE A 315 9.38 18.92 -0.64
CA PHE A 315 10.33 18.18 0.20
C PHE A 315 11.02 17.09 -0.61
N LEU A 316 12.35 17.15 -0.68
CA LEU A 316 13.20 16.17 -1.35
C LEU A 316 13.81 15.23 -0.32
N ASP A 317 13.47 13.95 -0.41
CA ASP A 317 13.93 12.89 0.47
C ASP A 317 14.75 11.82 -0.24
N ASP A 318 15.15 12.04 -1.50
CA ASP A 318 16.03 11.17 -2.29
C ASP A 318 16.89 12.00 -3.28
N GLY A 319 17.66 11.33 -4.13
CA GLY A 319 18.35 11.89 -5.28
C GLY A 319 17.47 11.91 -6.53
N TYR A 320 17.35 13.08 -7.15
CA TYR A 320 16.59 13.27 -8.39
C TYR A 320 17.53 13.67 -9.53
N THR A 321 17.61 12.84 -10.57
CA THR A 321 18.35 13.20 -11.79
C THR A 321 17.40 13.86 -12.78
N LEU A 322 17.64 15.12 -13.12
CA LEU A 322 16.83 15.91 -14.05
C LEU A 322 17.55 16.07 -15.38
N ALA A 323 16.77 16.24 -16.45
CA ALA A 323 17.31 16.60 -17.75
C ALA A 323 17.94 17.99 -17.70
N LYS A 324 18.87 18.24 -18.61
CA LYS A 324 19.47 19.56 -18.79
C LYS A 324 18.41 20.52 -19.34
N THR A 325 18.12 21.56 -18.57
CA THR A 325 17.12 22.57 -18.95
C THR A 325 17.68 23.53 -20.00
N THR A 326 16.87 23.86 -21.01
CA THR A 326 17.20 24.92 -21.99
C THR A 326 16.95 26.27 -21.33
N LEU A 327 17.97 27.14 -21.37
CA LEU A 327 17.93 28.42 -20.68
C LEU A 327 17.56 29.54 -21.66
N GLU A 328 16.60 30.35 -21.25
CA GLU A 328 16.08 31.50 -21.98
C GLU A 328 16.43 32.79 -21.23
N VAL A 329 16.93 33.78 -21.96
CA VAL A 329 17.27 35.09 -21.40
C VAL A 329 16.00 35.76 -20.84
N GLY A 330 16.10 36.31 -19.64
CA GLY A 330 15.00 36.99 -18.96
C GLY A 330 14.05 36.06 -18.20
N LYS A 331 14.38 34.77 -18.07
CA LYS A 331 13.63 33.81 -17.25
C LYS A 331 14.36 33.49 -15.95
N TRP A 332 13.60 33.21 -14.89
CA TRP A 332 14.12 32.76 -13.62
C TRP A 332 14.23 31.24 -13.57
N TYR A 333 15.35 30.77 -13.04
CA TYR A 333 15.62 29.35 -12.85
C TYR A 333 16.03 29.09 -11.40
N LEU A 334 15.67 27.93 -10.88
CA LEU A 334 16.41 27.36 -9.78
C LEU A 334 17.78 26.94 -10.31
N ALA A 335 18.85 27.41 -9.69
CA ALA A 335 20.21 27.26 -10.16
C ALA A 335 21.15 26.77 -9.05
N THR A 336 22.33 26.31 -9.46
CA THR A 336 23.43 25.92 -8.57
C THR A 336 24.78 26.16 -9.23
N LYS A 337 25.88 26.11 -8.47
CA LYS A 337 27.24 26.23 -9.02
C LYS A 337 27.79 24.90 -9.51
N CYS A 338 28.32 24.89 -10.73
CA CYS A 338 29.06 23.76 -11.26
C CYS A 338 30.44 23.66 -10.58
N GLY A 339 30.70 22.55 -9.87
CA GLY A 339 32.00 22.31 -9.24
C GLY A 339 33.19 22.24 -10.20
N THR A 340 32.95 21.92 -11.47
CA THR A 340 34.02 21.78 -12.50
C THR A 340 34.44 23.12 -13.10
N CYS A 341 33.48 23.98 -13.49
CA CYS A 341 33.78 25.23 -14.21
C CYS A 341 33.47 26.50 -13.39
N GLY A 342 32.87 26.37 -12.20
CA GLY A 342 32.52 27.48 -11.31
C GLY A 342 31.32 28.33 -11.75
N LYS A 343 30.78 28.09 -12.95
CA LYS A 343 29.62 28.82 -13.48
C LYS A 343 28.31 28.33 -12.87
N ASP A 344 27.32 29.22 -12.83
CA ASP A 344 25.95 28.87 -12.46
C ASP A 344 25.33 27.95 -13.52
N THR A 345 24.47 27.03 -13.13
CA THR A 345 23.76 26.16 -14.06
C THR A 345 22.30 26.11 -13.66
N GLY A 346 21.40 26.26 -14.63
CA GLY A 346 19.98 26.14 -14.40
C GLY A 346 19.59 24.68 -14.20
N ILE A 347 18.82 24.43 -13.15
CA ILE A 347 18.26 23.13 -12.82
C ILE A 347 16.90 22.99 -13.50
N CYS A 348 15.99 23.93 -13.25
CA CYS A 348 14.62 23.95 -13.77
C CYS A 348 14.04 25.36 -13.67
N LEU A 349 12.93 25.63 -14.38
CA LEU A 349 12.26 26.93 -14.32
C LEU A 349 11.76 27.24 -12.90
N ASP A 350 11.96 28.48 -12.43
CA ASP A 350 11.43 28.94 -11.14
C ASP A 350 10.04 29.56 -11.35
N PRO A 351 8.94 28.92 -10.87
CA PRO A 351 7.59 29.44 -11.04
C PRO A 351 7.31 30.69 -10.20
N SER A 352 8.22 31.09 -9.30
CA SER A 352 8.05 32.26 -8.44
C SER A 352 8.66 33.54 -9.01
N ASP A 353 9.27 33.49 -10.20
CA ASP A 353 9.99 34.63 -10.81
C ASP A 353 10.98 35.29 -9.83
N GLY A 354 11.71 34.48 -9.06
CA GLY A 354 12.71 34.94 -8.08
C GLY A 354 12.14 35.54 -6.80
N GLN A 355 10.81 35.53 -6.61
CA GLN A 355 10.18 36.16 -5.45
C GLN A 355 10.26 35.35 -4.16
N ASN A 356 10.48 34.03 -4.25
CA ASN A 356 10.40 33.15 -3.08
C ASN A 356 11.78 32.66 -2.61
N GLN A 357 11.95 32.53 -1.28
CA GLN A 357 13.06 31.76 -0.75
C GLN A 357 12.82 30.29 -1.12
N VAL A 358 13.63 29.80 -2.07
CA VAL A 358 13.78 28.41 -2.53
C VAL A 358 12.73 27.46 -1.95
N PRO A 359 11.69 27.05 -2.72
CA PRO A 359 10.63 26.19 -2.21
C PRO A 359 11.08 24.74 -1.92
N LEU A 360 12.38 24.46 -1.89
CA LEU A 360 12.93 23.12 -1.67
C LEU A 360 13.31 22.92 -0.20
N LYS A 361 12.91 21.80 0.38
CA LYS A 361 13.30 21.36 1.73
C LYS A 361 13.76 19.91 1.71
N GLY A 362 14.40 19.46 2.79
CA GLY A 362 14.73 18.04 3.00
C GLY A 362 16.17 17.66 2.62
N PRO A 363 16.60 16.45 3.01
CA PRO A 363 17.99 16.00 2.89
C PRO A 363 18.39 15.53 1.47
N GLY A 364 17.45 15.57 0.52
CA GLY A 364 17.66 15.12 -0.85
C GLY A 364 18.64 15.96 -1.66
N HIS A 365 18.88 15.54 -2.89
CA HIS A 365 19.75 16.24 -3.82
C HIS A 365 19.22 16.17 -5.25
N ILE A 366 19.64 17.12 -6.07
CA ILE A 366 19.33 17.16 -7.49
C ILE A 366 20.61 16.97 -8.28
N THR A 367 20.56 16.10 -9.28
CA THR A 367 21.64 15.86 -10.24
C THR A 367 21.18 16.30 -11.62
N THR A 368 21.99 17.11 -12.32
CA THR A 368 21.75 17.55 -13.70
C THR A 368 23.08 17.70 -14.45
N ARG A 369 23.07 18.20 -15.69
CA ARG A 369 24.28 18.53 -16.45
C ARG A 369 24.47 20.04 -16.53
N CYS A 370 25.71 20.47 -16.39
CA CYS A 370 26.08 21.88 -16.49
C CYS A 370 25.70 22.47 -17.86
N ASN A 371 25.06 23.64 -17.88
CA ASN A 371 24.70 24.34 -19.11
C ASN A 371 25.91 24.77 -19.94
N PHE A 372 27.10 24.91 -19.33
CA PHE A 372 28.31 25.42 -19.98
C PHE A 372 29.34 24.36 -20.35
N CYS A 373 29.69 23.46 -19.44
CA CYS A 373 30.74 22.45 -19.66
C CYS A 373 30.21 21.01 -19.73
N ASP A 374 28.88 20.83 -19.61
CA ASP A 374 28.18 19.54 -19.67
C ASP A 374 28.57 18.50 -18.61
N SER A 375 29.43 18.84 -17.65
CA SER A 375 29.76 17.96 -16.52
C SER A 375 28.53 17.71 -15.64
N VAL A 376 28.46 16.53 -15.02
CA VAL A 376 27.42 16.21 -14.02
C VAL A 376 27.57 17.15 -12.82
N VAL A 377 26.46 17.74 -12.39
CA VAL A 377 26.37 18.63 -11.23
C VAL A 377 25.35 18.03 -10.27
N THR A 378 25.78 17.75 -9.04
CA THR A 378 24.92 17.30 -7.95
C THR A 378 24.87 18.37 -6.88
N SER A 379 23.67 18.75 -6.43
CA SER A 379 23.48 19.83 -5.47
C SER A 379 22.43 19.47 -4.44
N LYS A 380 22.75 19.70 -3.17
CA LYS A 380 21.81 19.56 -2.07
C LYS A 380 20.77 20.68 -2.12
N THR A 381 19.62 20.47 -1.49
CA THR A 381 18.51 21.44 -1.48
C THR A 381 18.96 22.82 -0.99
N GLU A 382 19.82 22.89 0.04
CA GLU A 382 20.33 24.15 0.60
C GLU A 382 21.29 24.92 -0.30
N ALA A 383 21.82 24.29 -1.35
CA ALA A 383 22.76 24.91 -2.29
C ALA A 383 22.08 25.48 -3.55
N ILE A 384 20.76 25.28 -3.68
CA ILE A 384 19.98 25.72 -4.83
C ILE A 384 19.41 27.11 -4.55
N TYR A 385 19.44 28.02 -5.52
CA TYR A 385 18.94 29.40 -5.39
C TYR A 385 18.26 29.87 -6.67
N PRO A 386 17.31 30.82 -6.59
CA PRO A 386 16.73 31.44 -7.78
C PRO A 386 17.78 32.33 -8.48
N LEU A 387 17.81 32.29 -9.80
CA LEU A 387 18.71 33.07 -10.65
C LEU A 387 17.98 33.54 -11.91
N LEU A 388 18.01 34.85 -12.17
CA LEU A 388 17.61 35.41 -13.45
C LEU A 388 18.70 35.13 -14.48
N TRP A 389 18.32 34.51 -15.60
CA TRP A 389 19.28 34.20 -16.66
C TRP A 389 19.46 35.40 -17.59
N GLU A 390 20.68 35.94 -17.64
CA GLU A 390 21.06 37.12 -18.44
C GLU A 390 21.78 36.76 -19.76
#